data_AF-A0A2N9LXF1-F1
#
_entry.id   AF-A0A2N9LXF1-F1
#
_cell.length_a   1.000
_cell.length_b   1.000
_cell.length_c   1.000
_cell.angle_alpha   90.00
_cell.angle_beta   90.00
_cell.angle_gamma   90.00
#
_symmetry.space_group_name_H-M   'P 1'
#
loop_
_entity.id
_entity.type
_entity.pdbx_description
1 polymer ?
#
loop_
_entity_poly.entity_id
_entity_poly.type
_entity_poly.pdbx_seq_one_letter_code
_entity_poly.pdbx_strand_id
1 'polypeptide(L)'
;MRRLCALLAEELLRWPDVRFKPMFGMRAFYRGAVIFAMLPDKRAFETPWSVAYKLPDKAAKREGLKWQLFELKEERDIDGALGCLQRAYLRAKSAQ
;
A
#
# COMPACT_ATOMS: atom_id res chain seq x y z
N MET A 1 14.78 1.97 7.65
CA MET A 1 13.64 2.32 6.78
C MET A 1 13.19 1.22 5.82
N ARG A 2 14.03 0.61 4.96
CA ARG A 2 13.61 -0.56 4.13
C ARG A 2 13.08 -1.75 4.96
N ARG A 3 13.63 -1.94 6.16
CA ARG A 3 13.11 -2.86 7.18
C ARG A 3 11.67 -2.54 7.61
N LEU A 4 11.30 -1.27 7.72
CA LEU A 4 9.94 -0.86 8.10
C LEU A 4 8.94 -1.18 6.98
N CYS A 5 9.31 -0.93 5.72
CA CYS A 5 8.51 -1.36 4.58
C CYS A 5 8.34 -2.89 4.57
N ALA A 6 9.36 -3.65 4.98
CA ALA A 6 9.25 -5.10 5.12
C ALA A 6 8.31 -5.52 6.25
N LEU A 7 8.38 -4.88 7.42
CA LEU A 7 7.46 -5.13 8.54
C LEU A 7 6.01 -4.80 8.19
N LEU A 8 5.78 -3.66 7.52
CA LEU A 8 4.46 -3.29 7.01
C LEU A 8 3.94 -4.32 6.01
N ALA A 9 4.80 -4.79 5.11
CA ALA A 9 4.43 -5.83 4.16
C ALA A 9 4.05 -7.15 4.86
N GLU A 10 4.79 -7.57 5.88
CA GLU A 10 4.46 -8.76 6.68
C GLU A 10 3.14 -8.58 7.44
N GLU A 11 2.89 -7.40 7.99
CA GLU A 11 1.64 -7.08 8.67
C GLU A 11 0.45 -7.13 7.72
N LEU A 12 0.56 -6.57 6.51
CA LEU A 12 -0.49 -6.63 5.49
C LEU A 12 -0.85 -8.07 5.10
N LEU A 13 0.10 -9.01 5.09
CA LEU A 13 -0.17 -10.41 4.79
C LEU A 13 -1.00 -11.12 5.85
N ARG A 14 -1.07 -10.56 7.07
CA ARG A 14 -1.90 -11.09 8.15
C ARG A 14 -3.34 -10.62 8.05
N TRP A 15 -3.63 -9.63 7.19
CA TRP A 15 -4.98 -9.09 7.05
C TRP A 15 -5.86 -10.05 6.22
N PRO A 16 -7.15 -10.17 6.56
CA PRO A 16 -8.05 -11.11 5.87
C PRO A 16 -8.15 -10.86 4.36
N ASP A 17 -8.10 -11.93 3.56
CA ASP A 17 -8.20 -11.90 2.09
C ASP A 17 -7.19 -10.96 1.41
N VAL A 18 -6.04 -10.73 2.05
CA VAL A 18 -4.92 -10.04 1.43
C VAL A 18 -4.01 -11.02 0.71
N ARG A 19 -3.66 -10.67 -0.53
CA ARG A 19 -2.67 -11.39 -1.35
C ARG A 19 -1.65 -10.40 -1.87
N PHE A 20 -0.43 -10.86 -2.13
CA PHE A 20 0.59 -10.04 -2.76
C PHE A 20 1.08 -10.63 -4.08
N LYS A 21 1.58 -9.75 -4.95
CA LYS A 21 2.29 -10.13 -6.16
C LYS A 21 3.54 -9.25 -6.34
N PRO A 22 4.70 -9.83 -6.67
CA PRO A 22 5.85 -9.04 -7.11
C PRO A 22 5.51 -8.28 -8.40
N MET A 23 5.75 -6.97 -8.44
CA MET A 23 5.60 -6.15 -9.64
C MET A 23 6.77 -5.19 -9.74
N PHE A 24 7.60 -5.35 -10.79
CA PHE A 24 8.71 -4.44 -11.11
C PHE A 24 9.68 -4.15 -9.96
N GLY A 25 9.95 -5.15 -9.11
CA GLY A 25 10.82 -4.99 -7.93
C GLY A 25 10.13 -4.39 -6.70
N MET A 26 8.81 -4.20 -6.74
CA MET A 26 7.95 -3.85 -5.61
C MET A 26 7.01 -5.01 -5.28
N ARG A 27 6.30 -4.91 -4.16
CA ARG A 27 5.21 -5.83 -3.79
C ARG A 27 3.88 -5.10 -3.89
N ALA A 28 3.02 -5.56 -4.79
CA ALA A 28 1.64 -5.10 -4.90
C ALA A 28 0.75 -5.95 -3.99
N PHE A 29 -0.13 -5.30 -3.23
CA PHE A 29 -1.06 -5.91 -2.29
C PHE A 29 -2.49 -5.73 -2.78
N TYR A 30 -3.23 -6.83 -2.75
CA TYR A 30 -4.58 -6.97 -3.22
C TYR A 30 -5.48 -7.41 -2.08
N ARG A 31 -6.71 -6.91 -2.08
CA ARG A 31 -7.81 -7.48 -1.30
C ARG A 31 -8.80 -8.07 -2.31
N GLY A 32 -8.97 -9.39 -2.28
CA GLY A 32 -9.67 -10.08 -3.36
C GLY A 32 -9.02 -9.81 -4.73
N ALA A 33 -9.76 -9.19 -5.65
CA ALA A 33 -9.27 -8.80 -6.97
C ALA A 33 -8.74 -7.35 -7.06
N VAL A 34 -8.89 -6.55 -6.01
CA VAL A 34 -8.63 -5.11 -6.05
C VAL A 34 -7.28 -4.79 -5.42
N ILE A 35 -6.37 -4.20 -6.22
CA ILE A 35 -5.10 -3.68 -5.70
C ILE A 35 -5.37 -2.46 -4.80
N PHE A 36 -4.79 -2.45 -3.61
CA PHE A 36 -4.97 -1.36 -2.64
C PHE A 36 -3.66 -0.75 -2.14
N ALA A 37 -2.53 -1.46 -2.26
CA ALA A 37 -1.24 -0.92 -1.85
C ALA A 37 -0.08 -1.46 -2.70
N MET A 38 1.03 -0.72 -2.71
CA MET A 38 2.31 -1.16 -3.26
C MET A 38 3.44 -0.72 -2.34
N LEU A 39 4.27 -1.66 -1.90
CA LEU A 39 5.39 -1.38 -1.00
C LEU A 39 6.71 -1.72 -1.71
N PRO A 40 7.80 -0.98 -1.41
CA PRO A 40 9.14 -1.31 -1.91
C PRO A 40 9.59 -2.71 -1.47
N ASP A 41 10.35 -3.37 -2.34
CA ASP A 41 11.01 -4.63 -2.05
C ASP A 41 12.48 -4.56 -2.49
N LYS A 42 12.72 -4.69 -3.79
CA LYS A 42 14.04 -4.53 -4.43
C LYS A 42 14.22 -3.17 -5.09
N ARG A 43 13.12 -2.55 -5.52
CA ARG A 43 13.00 -1.24 -6.15
C ARG A 43 11.92 -0.43 -5.44
N ALA A 44 11.92 0.87 -5.69
CA ALA A 44 11.01 1.81 -5.07
C ALA A 44 10.43 2.81 -6.09
N PHE A 45 9.45 3.59 -5.66
CA PHE A 45 8.85 4.66 -6.45
C PHE A 45 9.82 5.84 -6.60
N GLU A 46 9.58 6.94 -5.91
CA GLU A 46 10.48 8.11 -5.88
C GLU A 46 11.54 7.97 -4.80
N THR A 47 11.17 7.43 -3.63
CA THR A 47 12.12 7.15 -2.55
C THR A 47 12.00 5.70 -2.08
N PRO A 48 13.09 5.08 -1.60
CA PRO A 48 13.09 3.70 -1.07
C PRO A 48 12.27 3.48 0.20
N TRP A 49 11.61 4.53 0.69
CA TRP A 49 10.87 4.57 1.93
C TRP A 49 9.40 4.99 1.73
N SER A 50 8.98 5.21 0.48
CA SER A 50 7.59 5.54 0.17
C SER A 50 6.76 4.28 -0.02
N VAL A 51 5.62 4.20 0.66
CA VAL A 51 4.57 3.21 0.39
C VAL A 51 3.45 3.87 -0.41
N ALA A 52 2.94 3.19 -1.44
CA ALA A 52 1.81 3.67 -2.21
C ALA A 52 0.52 2.98 -1.76
N TYR A 53 -0.58 3.72 -1.68
CA TYR A 53 -1.89 3.18 -1.36
C TYR A 53 -2.98 3.79 -2.23
N LYS A 54 -4.01 3.01 -2.53
CA LYS A 54 -5.12 3.39 -3.40
C LYS A 54 -6.35 3.74 -2.56
N LEU A 55 -6.75 5.01 -2.57
CA LEU A 55 -8.04 5.43 -2.06
C LEU A 55 -8.97 5.66 -3.25
N PRO A 56 -9.89 4.73 -3.56
CA PRO A 56 -10.88 4.98 -4.60
C PRO A 56 -11.81 6.09 -4.12
N ASP A 57 -11.50 7.31 -4.53
CA ASP A 57 -12.45 8.40 -4.51
C ASP A 57 -13.44 8.18 -5.66
N LYS A 58 -14.74 8.31 -5.38
CA LYS A 58 -15.79 8.20 -6.41
C LYS A 58 -15.65 9.30 -7.47
N ALA A 59 -14.99 10.41 -7.14
CA ALA A 59 -14.74 11.52 -8.06
C ALA A 59 -13.53 11.32 -9.00
N ALA A 60 -12.60 10.42 -8.68
CA ALA A 60 -11.37 10.25 -9.45
C ALA A 60 -11.61 9.45 -10.73
N LYS A 61 -11.79 10.15 -11.86
CA LYS A 61 -12.00 9.56 -13.19
C LYS A 61 -10.77 8.84 -13.79
N ARG A 62 -9.56 9.07 -13.27
CA ARG A 62 -8.30 8.46 -13.77
C ARG A 62 -7.65 7.57 -12.71
N GLU A 63 -7.18 6.39 -13.09
CA GLU A 63 -6.56 5.44 -12.15
C GLU A 63 -5.31 5.98 -11.44
N GLY A 64 -4.49 6.79 -12.12
CA GLY A 64 -3.29 7.39 -11.52
C GLY A 64 -3.60 8.35 -10.36
N LEU A 65 -4.76 9.01 -10.37
CA LEU A 65 -5.16 9.97 -9.33
C LEU A 65 -5.66 9.30 -8.04
N LYS A 66 -5.84 7.96 -8.06
CA LYS A 66 -6.29 7.20 -6.88
C LYS A 66 -5.12 6.79 -5.98
N TRP A 67 -3.89 6.88 -6.49
CA TRP A 67 -2.68 6.49 -5.78
C TRP A 67 -2.11 7.66 -5.00
N GLN A 68 -1.86 7.44 -3.72
CA GLN A 68 -1.19 8.36 -2.83
C GLN A 68 0.09 7.70 -2.32
N LEU A 69 1.13 8.51 -2.13
CA LEU A 69 2.40 8.07 -1.55
C LEU A 69 2.47 8.56 -0.11
N PHE A 70 2.93 7.68 0.78
CA PHE A 70 3.27 8.01 2.15
C PHE A 70 4.74 7.71 2.37
N GLU A 71 5.52 8.74 2.71
CA GLU A 71 6.94 8.57 3.04
C GLU A 71 7.12 8.16 4.49
N LEU A 72 7.82 7.06 4.70
CA LEU A 72 8.31 6.68 6.03
C LEU A 72 9.66 7.37 6.24
N LYS A 73 9.72 8.36 7.14
CA LYS A 73 10.97 9.05 7.52
C LYS A 73 11.52 8.50 8.83
N GLU A 74 10.64 8.08 9.73
CA GLU A 74 10.97 7.61 11.07
C GLU A 74 10.09 6.43 11.49
N GLU A 75 10.44 5.74 12.59
CA GLU A 75 9.59 4.65 13.13
C GLU A 75 8.22 5.13 13.60
N ARG A 76 8.12 6.39 14.03
CA ARG A 76 6.85 7.02 14.43
C ARG A 76 5.83 7.12 13.30
N ASP A 77 6.30 7.05 12.05
CA ASP A 77 5.44 7.11 10.86
C ASP A 77 4.73 5.78 10.57
N ILE A 78 5.08 4.69 11.27
CA ILE A 78 4.49 3.36 11.07
C ILE A 78 2.98 3.39 11.32
N ASP A 79 2.53 4.00 12.43
CA ASP A 79 1.11 4.08 12.76
C ASP A 79 0.33 4.88 11.71
N GLY A 80 0.93 5.97 11.21
CA GLY A 80 0.36 6.78 10.13
C GLY A 80 0.25 5.99 8.82
N ALA A 81 1.30 5.27 8.44
CA ALA A 81 1.32 4.42 7.25
C ALA A 81 0.29 3.27 7.35
N LEU A 82 0.23 2.58 8.49
CA LEU A 82 -0.77 1.55 8.75
C LEU A 82 -2.19 2.10 8.66
N GLY A 83 -2.45 3.28 9.22
CA GLY A 83 -3.74 3.95 9.11
C GLY A 83 -4.14 4.23 7.66
N CYS A 84 -3.20 4.70 6.82
CA CYS A 84 -3.43 4.90 5.39
C CYS A 84 -3.74 3.59 4.67
N LEU A 85 -2.94 2.55 4.91
CA LEU A 85 -3.10 1.23 4.32
C LEU A 85 -4.41 0.57 4.75
N GLN A 86 -4.83 0.73 6.00
CA GLN A 86 -6.08 0.18 6.53
C GLN A 86 -7.28 0.83 5.85
N ARG A 87 -7.26 2.17 5.66
CA ARG A 87 -8.31 2.86 4.89
C ARG A 87 -8.38 2.35 3.45
N ALA A 88 -7.23 2.17 2.79
CA ALA A 88 -7.17 1.63 1.44
C ALA A 88 -7.72 0.19 1.37
N TYR A 89 -7.32 -0.66 2.30
CA TYR A 89 -7.83 -2.03 2.44
C TYR A 89 -9.34 -2.07 2.65
N LEU A 90 -9.88 -1.24 3.55
CA LEU A 90 -11.34 -1.16 3.79
C LEU A 90 -12.09 -0.72 2.54
N ARG A 91 -11.58 0.29 1.83
CA ARG A 91 -12.20 0.79 0.58
C ARG A 91 -12.11 -0.20 -0.57
N ALA A 92 -11.07 -1.03 -0.63
CA ALA A 92 -10.96 -2.09 -1.61
C ALA A 92 -12.07 -3.14 -1.49
N LYS A 93 -12.59 -3.39 -0.27
CA LYS A 93 -13.73 -4.28 -0.05
C LYS A 93 -15.02 -3.74 -0.67
N SER A 94 -15.25 -2.43 -0.52
CA SER A 94 -16.47 -1.77 -0.98
C SER A 94 -16.51 -1.57 -2.50
N ALA A 95 -15.46 -1.96 -3.21
CA ALA A 95 -15.37 -1.89 -4.67
C ALA A 95 -15.69 -3.24 -5.36
N GLN A 96 -15.97 -4.30 -4.59
CA GLN A 96 -16.47 -5.60 -5.07
C GLN A 96 -17.98 -5.68 -5.06
#